data_AF-A0A7W8LAQ8-F1
#
_entry.id   AF-A0A7W8LAQ8-F1
#
_cell.length_a   1.000
_cell.length_b   1.000
_cell.length_c   1.000
_cell.angle_alpha   90.00
_cell.angle_beta   90.00
_cell.angle_gamma   90.00
#
_symmetry.space_group_name_H-M   'P 1'
#
loop_
_entity.id
_entity.type
_entity.pdbx_description
1 polymer ?
#
loop_
_entity_poly.entity_id
_entity_poly.type
_entity_poly.pdbx_seq_one_letter_code
_entity_poly.pdbx_strand_id
1 'polypeptide(L)'
;MCTVKMTAMCIILYSMSSIAIGAEVGFKGDFEGTGRACSGALYVRANTIEWNSTYSVCKPTRYEILEKNFSDDQRRIVFHLKNRGRQCRFKIVEVEHASGHNWNVNGYQSLEGFRKRDLPDWNNSPLPERQVLSCLMVGPD
;
A
#
# COMPACT_ATOMS: atom_id res chain seq x y z
N MET A 1 56.69 50.51 11.01
CA MET A 1 55.57 50.82 10.09
C MET A 1 55.78 50.03 8.80
N CYS A 2 54.90 49.07 8.53
CA CYS A 2 54.50 48.57 7.20
C CYS A 2 53.62 47.33 7.45
N THR A 3 52.32 47.58 7.54
CA THR A 3 51.28 46.58 7.65
C THR A 3 51.09 45.91 6.29
N VAL A 4 51.23 44.59 6.20
CA VAL A 4 50.78 43.81 5.05
C VAL A 4 49.75 42.80 5.53
N LYS A 5 48.50 43.05 5.16
CA LYS A 5 47.36 42.15 5.34
C LYS A 5 47.56 40.91 4.48
N MET A 6 47.50 39.72 5.08
CA MET A 6 47.45 38.46 4.33
C MET A 6 46.13 37.77 4.63
N THR A 7 45.11 38.10 3.83
CA THR A 7 43.84 37.39 3.76
C THR A 7 43.92 36.36 2.63
N ALA A 8 43.89 35.07 2.96
CA ALA A 8 43.47 33.95 2.11
C ALA A 8 43.78 32.64 2.88
N MET A 9 42.99 31.58 2.90
CA MET A 9 41.67 31.25 2.35
C MET A 9 41.38 29.85 2.94
N CYS A 10 40.54 29.75 3.98
CA CYS A 10 40.12 28.45 4.51
C CYS A 10 39.13 27.82 3.53
N ILE A 11 39.59 26.87 2.73
CA ILE A 11 38.71 26.03 1.91
C ILE A 11 38.01 25.06 2.85
N ILE A 12 36.82 25.44 3.33
CA ILE A 12 35.94 24.52 4.06
C ILE A 12 35.23 23.69 2.98
N LEU A 13 35.73 22.48 2.73
CA LEU A 13 35.03 21.45 1.97
C LEU A 13 33.81 21.00 2.78
N TYR A 14 32.70 21.74 2.65
CA TYR A 14 31.39 21.25 3.04
C TYR A 14 31.02 20.11 2.08
N SER A 15 31.32 18.87 2.48
CA SER A 15 30.69 17.69 1.92
C SER A 15 29.19 17.76 2.25
N MET A 16 28.43 18.37 1.35
CA MET A 16 26.98 18.20 1.33
C MET A 16 26.72 16.73 1.00
N SER A 17 26.57 15.90 2.02
CA SER A 17 25.97 14.58 1.88
C SER A 17 24.54 14.80 1.42
N SER A 18 24.32 14.78 0.10
CA SER A 18 22.97 14.75 -0.46
C SER A 18 22.29 13.49 0.07
N ILE A 19 21.33 13.66 0.97
CA ILE A 19 20.36 12.60 1.26
C ILE A 19 19.52 12.53 0.00
N ALA A 20 19.88 11.63 -0.92
CA ALA A 20 18.96 11.21 -1.95
C ALA A 20 17.80 10.51 -1.25
N ILE A 21 16.75 11.28 -0.91
CA ILE A 21 15.43 10.71 -0.69
C ILE A 21 15.00 10.27 -2.08
N GLY A 22 15.38 9.05 -2.45
CA GLY A 22 14.77 8.41 -3.60
C GLY A 22 13.28 8.47 -3.37
N ALA A 23 12.55 9.12 -4.27
CA ALA A 23 11.12 8.93 -4.34
C ALA A 23 10.94 7.42 -4.51
N GLU A 24 10.55 6.72 -3.44
CA GLU A 24 10.04 5.37 -3.61
C GLU A 24 8.94 5.55 -4.64
N VAL A 25 9.14 5.04 -5.85
CA VAL A 25 8.12 5.05 -6.89
C VAL A 25 7.01 4.19 -6.32
N GLY A 26 6.11 4.85 -5.59
CA GLY A 26 5.06 4.19 -4.83
C GLY A 26 4.24 3.40 -5.82
N PHE A 27 3.94 2.15 -5.47
CA PHE A 27 2.99 1.35 -6.22
C PHE A 27 1.71 2.16 -6.40
N LYS A 28 1.29 2.34 -7.65
CA LYS A 28 0.09 3.08 -8.04
C LYS A 28 -0.69 2.20 -9.00
N GLY A 29 -2.00 2.23 -8.89
CA GLY A 29 -2.86 1.45 -9.75
C GLY A 29 -4.32 1.74 -9.49
N ASP A 30 -5.11 1.53 -10.53
CA ASP A 30 -6.56 1.53 -10.49
C ASP A 30 -6.98 0.09 -10.76
N PHE A 31 -7.80 -0.47 -9.88
CA PHE A 31 -8.25 -1.85 -9.96
C PHE A 31 -9.77 -1.87 -9.94
N GLU A 32 -10.38 -2.30 -11.03
CA GLU A 32 -11.82 -2.33 -11.21
C GLU A 32 -12.38 -3.72 -10.90
N GLY A 33 -13.34 -3.77 -9.99
CA GLY A 33 -14.03 -4.98 -9.59
C GLY A 33 -15.46 -5.01 -10.11
N THR A 34 -15.94 -6.20 -10.46
CA THR A 34 -17.34 -6.44 -10.85
C THR A 34 -17.97 -7.52 -9.97
N GLY A 35 -19.29 -7.67 -10.04
CA GLY A 35 -20.03 -8.68 -9.27
C GLY A 35 -20.61 -8.17 -7.95
N ARG A 36 -21.41 -9.01 -7.28
CA ARG A 36 -22.30 -8.57 -6.20
C ARG A 36 -21.58 -7.85 -5.05
N ALA A 37 -20.49 -8.43 -4.55
CA ALA A 37 -19.72 -7.87 -3.43
C ALA A 37 -18.55 -6.99 -3.86
N CYS A 38 -18.08 -7.16 -5.10
CA CYS A 38 -16.83 -6.58 -5.61
C CYS A 38 -17.04 -5.42 -6.60
N SER A 39 -18.29 -5.13 -6.99
CA SER A 39 -18.61 -3.97 -7.84
C SER A 39 -18.06 -2.69 -7.24
N GLY A 40 -17.19 -2.01 -7.97
CA GLY A 40 -16.51 -0.79 -7.55
C GLY A 40 -15.04 -0.79 -7.96
N ALA A 41 -14.20 -0.07 -7.21
CA ALA A 41 -12.78 0.07 -7.56
C ALA A 41 -11.88 0.33 -6.35
N LEU A 42 -10.64 -0.13 -6.46
CA LEU A 42 -9.52 0.22 -5.58
C LEU A 42 -8.62 1.21 -6.32
N TYR A 43 -8.28 2.31 -5.66
CA TYR A 43 -7.36 3.33 -6.15
C TYR A 43 -6.16 3.41 -5.22
N VAL A 44 -4.99 3.01 -5.71
CA VAL A 44 -3.73 3.19 -5.00
C VAL A 44 -2.99 4.40 -5.57
N ARG A 45 -2.68 5.35 -4.70
CA ARG A 45 -1.91 6.55 -5.00
C ARG A 45 -0.64 6.53 -4.16
N ALA A 46 0.23 7.52 -4.39
CA ALA A 46 1.54 7.60 -3.73
C ALA A 46 1.48 7.43 -2.20
N ASN A 47 0.52 8.09 -1.54
CA ASN A 47 0.41 8.10 -0.07
C ASN A 47 -0.99 7.78 0.45
N THR A 48 -1.93 7.46 -0.45
CA THR A 48 -3.32 7.20 -0.10
C THR A 48 -3.85 6.01 -0.87
N ILE A 49 -4.79 5.33 -0.25
CA ILE A 49 -5.53 4.22 -0.83
C ILE A 49 -7.02 4.45 -0.57
N GLU A 50 -7.84 4.21 -1.59
CA GLU A 50 -9.29 4.30 -1.54
C GLU A 50 -9.85 2.98 -2.09
N TRP A 51 -10.80 2.37 -1.39
CA TRP A 51 -11.51 1.20 -1.90
C TRP A 51 -13.00 1.37 -1.70
N ASN A 52 -13.73 1.51 -2.80
CA ASN A 52 -15.18 1.52 -2.78
C ASN A 52 -15.69 0.23 -3.40
N SER A 53 -16.36 -0.60 -2.59
CA SER A 53 -17.10 -1.76 -3.06
C SER A 53 -18.51 -1.76 -2.49
N THR A 54 -19.40 -2.59 -3.03
CA THR A 54 -20.74 -2.81 -2.45
C THR A 54 -20.68 -3.18 -0.95
N TYR A 55 -19.62 -3.87 -0.51
CA TYR A 55 -19.49 -4.37 0.87
C TYR A 55 -18.88 -3.35 1.85
N SER A 56 -18.02 -2.45 1.37
CA SER A 56 -17.27 -1.52 2.23
C SER A 56 -16.87 -0.27 1.47
N VAL A 57 -17.01 0.89 2.12
CA VAL A 57 -16.62 2.19 1.55
C VAL A 57 -15.46 2.76 2.35
N CYS A 58 -14.26 2.61 1.81
CA CYS A 58 -13.04 3.17 2.34
C CYS A 58 -12.66 4.43 1.56
N LYS A 59 -12.97 5.61 2.11
CA LYS A 59 -12.50 6.90 1.59
C LYS A 59 -10.97 6.97 1.54
N PRO A 60 -10.38 7.87 0.72
CA PRO A 60 -8.93 8.04 0.65
C PRO A 60 -8.31 8.14 2.04
N THR A 61 -7.43 7.21 2.36
CA THR A 61 -6.74 7.17 3.65
C THR A 61 -5.26 6.86 3.49
N ARG A 62 -4.46 7.32 4.45
CA ARG A 62 -3.03 7.01 4.50
C ARG A 62 -2.83 5.55 4.83
N TYR A 63 -1.76 4.99 4.27
CA TYR A 63 -1.35 3.62 4.52
C TYR A 63 0.13 3.55 4.88
N GLU A 64 0.51 2.41 5.42
CA GLU A 64 1.89 1.93 5.49
C GLU A 64 1.98 0.62 4.69
N ILE A 65 3.13 0.33 4.11
CA ILE A 65 3.39 -0.94 3.43
C ILE A 65 3.86 -1.94 4.50
N LEU A 66 3.19 -3.08 4.61
CA LEU A 66 3.57 -4.18 5.50
C LEU A 66 4.49 -5.19 4.79
N GLU A 67 4.13 -5.56 3.56
CA GLU A 67 4.84 -6.53 2.74
C GLU A 67 4.84 -6.04 1.30
N LYS A 68 5.94 -6.29 0.58
CA LYS A 68 6.10 -5.94 -0.84
C LYS A 68 7.02 -6.94 -1.51
N ASN A 69 6.54 -7.57 -2.57
CA ASN A 69 7.31 -8.44 -3.46
C ASN A 69 7.04 -7.97 -4.89
N PHE A 70 8.09 -7.64 -5.65
CA PHE A 70 8.01 -7.27 -7.05
C PHE A 70 8.94 -8.14 -7.91
N SER A 71 9.05 -9.42 -7.56
CA SER A 71 9.59 -10.41 -8.50
C SER A 71 8.67 -10.52 -9.71
N ASP A 72 9.25 -10.77 -10.89
CA ASP A 72 8.54 -10.77 -12.18
C ASP A 72 7.31 -11.68 -12.18
N ASP A 73 7.35 -12.78 -11.42
CA ASP A 73 6.27 -13.77 -11.36
C ASP A 73 5.30 -13.57 -10.19
N GLN A 74 5.60 -12.70 -9.21
CA GLN A 74 4.79 -12.52 -7.99
C GLN A 74 4.79 -11.08 -7.49
N ARG A 75 4.09 -10.20 -8.22
CA ARG A 75 3.84 -8.82 -7.79
C ARG A 75 2.76 -8.78 -6.72
N ARG A 76 3.16 -8.57 -5.47
CA ARG A 76 2.29 -8.54 -4.31
C ARG A 76 2.64 -7.39 -3.38
N ILE A 77 1.64 -6.68 -2.88
CA ILE A 77 1.81 -5.61 -1.89
C ILE A 77 0.69 -5.65 -0.86
N VAL A 78 1.06 -5.42 0.40
CA VAL A 78 0.14 -5.43 1.53
C VAL A 78 0.18 -4.08 2.23
N PHE A 79 -0.98 -3.44 2.32
CA PHE A 79 -1.18 -2.11 2.90
C PHE A 79 -1.86 -2.21 4.26
N HIS A 80 -1.36 -1.46 5.24
CA HIS A 80 -2.02 -1.21 6.52
C HIS A 80 -2.64 0.18 6.53
N LEU A 81 -3.97 0.23 6.55
CA LEU A 81 -4.76 1.46 6.57
C LEU A 81 -4.70 2.12 7.95
N LYS A 82 -4.25 3.38 8.03
CA LYS A 82 -4.02 4.08 9.30
C LYS A 82 -5.30 4.71 9.87
N ASN A 83 -6.04 5.45 9.04
CA ASN A 83 -7.18 6.27 9.48
C ASN A 83 -8.45 5.85 8.75
N ARG A 84 -9.18 4.89 9.30
CA ARG A 84 -10.34 4.29 8.64
C ARG A 84 -11.63 4.98 9.09
N GLY A 85 -12.43 5.43 8.13
CA GLY A 85 -13.79 5.89 8.40
C GLY A 85 -14.68 4.73 8.88
N ARG A 86 -15.81 5.05 9.52
CA ARG A 86 -16.75 4.05 10.07
C ARG A 86 -17.34 3.08 9.04
N GLN A 87 -17.36 3.48 7.77
CA GLN A 87 -17.86 2.67 6.64
C GLN A 87 -16.77 1.78 6.02
N CYS A 88 -15.51 1.95 6.44
CA CYS A 88 -14.38 1.16 5.95
C CYS A 88 -14.14 -0.04 6.86
N ARG A 89 -14.46 -1.24 6.37
CA ARG A 89 -14.34 -2.48 7.15
C ARG A 89 -12.91 -3.01 7.17
N PHE A 90 -12.11 -2.73 6.16
CA PHE A 90 -10.78 -3.31 5.98
C PHE A 90 -9.73 -2.55 6.77
N LYS A 91 -8.84 -3.24 7.48
CA LYS A 91 -7.62 -2.71 8.11
C LYS A 91 -6.39 -3.00 7.26
N ILE A 92 -6.38 -4.16 6.62
CA ILE A 92 -5.33 -4.58 5.70
C ILE A 92 -5.95 -4.74 4.31
N VAL A 93 -5.26 -4.25 3.30
CA VAL A 93 -5.59 -4.48 1.89
C VAL A 93 -4.37 -5.13 1.25
N GLU A 94 -4.58 -6.26 0.60
CA GLU A 94 -3.56 -6.97 -0.17
C GLU A 94 -3.92 -6.90 -1.65
N VAL A 95 -2.92 -6.62 -2.48
CA VAL A 95 -3.04 -6.59 -3.93
C VAL A 95 -1.96 -7.50 -4.50
N GLU A 96 -2.39 -8.53 -5.22
CA GLU A 96 -1.52 -9.56 -5.80
C GLU A 96 -1.86 -9.77 -7.27
N HIS A 97 -0.84 -9.75 -8.12
CA HIS A 97 -0.98 -10.00 -9.54
C HIS A 97 -1.33 -11.47 -9.76
N ALA A 98 -2.42 -11.72 -10.48
CA ALA A 98 -2.90 -13.07 -10.78
C ALA A 98 -2.43 -13.52 -12.17
N SER A 99 -2.76 -12.76 -13.22
CA SER A 99 -2.33 -13.02 -14.61
C SER A 99 -2.81 -11.92 -15.55
N GLY A 100 -2.00 -11.52 -16.53
CA GLY A 100 -2.36 -10.44 -17.47
C GLY A 100 -2.80 -9.18 -16.72
N HIS A 101 -4.00 -8.67 -17.00
CA HIS A 101 -4.57 -7.54 -16.26
C HIS A 101 -5.30 -7.93 -14.96
N ASN A 102 -5.32 -9.21 -14.56
CA ASN A 102 -6.07 -9.67 -13.41
C ASN A 102 -5.24 -9.57 -12.11
N TRP A 103 -5.89 -9.06 -11.07
CA TRP A 103 -5.32 -8.86 -9.74
C TRP A 103 -6.28 -9.37 -8.67
N ASN A 104 -5.76 -10.15 -7.72
CA ASN A 104 -6.47 -10.48 -6.50
C ASN A 104 -6.36 -9.30 -5.53
N VAL A 105 -7.51 -8.74 -5.14
CA VAL A 105 -7.62 -7.68 -4.15
C VAL A 105 -8.36 -8.22 -2.93
N ASN A 106 -7.65 -8.36 -1.81
CA ASN A 106 -8.16 -8.92 -0.57
C ASN A 106 -8.26 -7.84 0.52
N GLY A 107 -9.39 -7.81 1.24
CA GLY A 107 -9.66 -6.91 2.35
C GLY A 107 -9.86 -7.65 3.66
N TYR A 108 -8.97 -7.44 4.63
CA TYR A 108 -9.03 -8.06 5.96
C TYR A 108 -9.44 -7.03 7.01
N GLN A 109 -10.29 -7.40 7.96
CA GLN A 109 -10.76 -6.47 9.00
C GLN A 109 -9.73 -6.19 10.11
N SER A 110 -8.72 -7.05 10.25
CA SER A 110 -7.67 -6.94 11.27
C SER A 110 -6.31 -7.47 10.78
N LEU A 111 -5.23 -7.03 11.45
CA LEU A 111 -3.89 -7.56 11.20
C LEU A 111 -3.76 -9.03 11.60
N GLU A 112 -4.50 -9.45 12.63
CA GLU A 112 -4.55 -10.85 13.04
C GLU A 112 -5.21 -11.72 11.97
N GLY A 113 -6.34 -11.29 11.42
CA GLY A 113 -7.02 -11.99 10.34
C GLY A 113 -6.13 -12.17 9.11
N PHE A 114 -5.35 -11.14 8.75
CA PHE A 114 -4.34 -11.26 7.69
C PHE A 114 -3.24 -12.28 8.05
N ARG A 115 -2.65 -12.21 9.24
CA ARG A 115 -1.54 -13.10 9.66
C ARG A 115 -1.95 -14.56 9.82
N LYS A 116 -3.21 -14.81 10.17
CA LYS A 116 -3.75 -16.15 10.43
C LYS A 116 -4.57 -16.69 9.26
N ARG A 117 -4.61 -15.99 8.12
CA ARG A 117 -5.47 -16.33 6.96
C ARG A 117 -5.31 -17.78 6.49
N ASP A 118 -4.11 -18.35 6.59
CA ASP A 118 -3.82 -19.71 6.13
C ASP A 118 -4.14 -20.79 7.18
N LEU A 119 -4.56 -20.41 8.39
CA LEU A 119 -4.97 -21.36 9.43
C LEU A 119 -6.39 -21.85 9.16
N PRO A 120 -6.68 -23.16 9.30
CA PRO A 120 -8.00 -23.73 9.02
C PRO A 120 -9.16 -23.06 9.77
N ASP A 121 -8.95 -22.71 11.04
CA ASP A 121 -9.95 -22.08 11.92
C ASP A 121 -10.25 -20.61 11.58
N TRP A 122 -9.44 -20.02 10.70
CA TRP A 122 -9.57 -18.62 10.28
C TRP A 122 -10.16 -18.51 8.89
N ASN A 123 -9.64 -19.29 7.94
CA ASN A 123 -10.08 -19.24 6.54
C ASN A 123 -11.58 -19.58 6.39
N ASN A 124 -12.08 -20.53 7.18
CA ASN A 124 -13.47 -21.00 7.12
C ASN A 124 -14.34 -20.45 8.27
N SER A 125 -13.91 -19.39 8.95
CA SER A 125 -14.63 -18.91 10.13
C SER A 125 -15.89 -18.13 9.75
N PRO A 126 -17.04 -18.38 10.42
CA PRO A 126 -18.24 -17.57 10.24
C PRO A 126 -18.14 -16.21 10.95
N LEU A 127 -17.13 -16.02 11.80
CA LEU A 127 -16.99 -14.83 12.64
C LEU A 127 -16.73 -13.58 11.78
N PRO A 128 -17.55 -12.52 11.90
CA PRO A 128 -17.45 -11.34 11.04
C PRO A 128 -16.05 -10.73 10.98
N GLU A 129 -15.32 -10.67 12.08
CA GLU A 129 -13.97 -10.10 12.18
C GLU A 129 -12.89 -10.92 11.45
N ARG A 130 -13.20 -12.16 11.08
CA ARG A 130 -12.33 -13.07 10.33
C ARG A 130 -12.70 -13.16 8.85
N GLN A 131 -13.83 -12.59 8.44
CA GLN A 131 -14.23 -12.55 7.05
C GLN A 131 -13.28 -11.69 6.22
N VAL A 132 -12.93 -12.22 5.05
CA VAL A 132 -12.12 -11.54 4.02
C VAL A 132 -13.02 -11.26 2.83
N LEU A 133 -12.99 -10.04 2.32
CA LEU A 133 -13.51 -9.78 0.99
C LEU A 133 -12.39 -10.06 -0.01
N SER A 134 -12.57 -11.06 -0.87
CA SER A 134 -11.64 -11.35 -1.97
C SER A 134 -12.31 -11.01 -3.30
N CYS A 135 -11.64 -10.19 -4.10
CA CYS A 135 -12.13 -9.72 -5.38
C CYS A 135 -11.07 -9.88 -6.46
N LEU A 136 -11.38 -10.63 -7.52
CA LEU A 136 -10.60 -10.59 -8.75
C LEU A 136 -10.97 -9.30 -9.51
N MET A 137 -9.98 -8.46 -9.75
CA MET A 137 -10.13 -7.13 -10.35
C MET A 137 -9.25 -6.99 -11.59
N VAL A 138 -9.63 -6.08 -12.48
CA VAL A 138 -8.84 -5.70 -13.65
C VAL A 138 -7.99 -4.48 -13.27
N GLY A 139 -6.69 -4.51 -13.52
CA GLY A 139 -5.75 -3.44 -13.15
C GLY A 139 -4.58 -3.30 -14.12
N PRO A 140 -3.55 -2.51 -13.75
CA PRO A 140 -2.39 -2.26 -14.60
C PRO A 140 -1.57 -3.52 -14.87
N ASP A 141 -0.82 -3.51 -15.96
CA ASP A 141 0.12 -4.56 -16.34
C ASP A 141 1.41 -4.58 -15.55
#